data_AF-A0A3C2A737-F1
#
_entry.id   AF-A0A3C2A737-F1
#
_cell.length_a   1.000
_cell.length_b   1.000
_cell.length_c   1.000
_cell.angle_alpha   90.00
_cell.angle_beta   90.00
_cell.angle_gamma   90.00
#
_symmetry.space_group_name_H-M   'P 1'
#
loop_
_entity.id
_entity.type
_entity.pdbx_description
1 polymer ?
#
loop_
_entity_poly.entity_id
_entity_poly.type
_entity_poly.pdbx_seq_one_letter_code
_entity_poly.pdbx_strand_id
1 'polypeptide(L)'
;IMGILYVVVTRYNPNRQGLARIFQGVIFQLSRRLQVFLQKTDKDDPEHWRPSVICISDSTFKRSAAFDMIRYISHRYGFGTYLHYLNGYVSRETTTEARATLKRLIHLGEASRSNVYLNTLISPSYTTAIAQSIQMPGVSGKDNNMFLFEYTRDGEEELNIILENMKLVKASNFDIGILSSTERGFGYRSSVHIWIGQNDYENANLMILLAYIILGHPDWKRAQIKIFAIFPEQELAEQRKKLESLTQDGRIPISPQNIEVVSRQETARKRDVIQERSAEADLVMVGFLPEQLKQKGAEMFQDYEGLANILFLHSGSGQEKVIE
;
A
#
# COMPACT_ATOMS: atom_id res chain seq x y z
N ILE A 1 34.46 -11.02 16.86
CA ILE A 1 33.89 -10.69 18.20
C ILE A 1 32.72 -11.63 18.56
N MET A 2 31.62 -11.68 17.78
CA MET A 2 30.48 -12.58 18.06
C MET A 2 30.83 -14.07 18.07
N GLY A 3 31.71 -14.53 17.17
CA GLY A 3 32.22 -15.91 17.17
C GLY A 3 33.04 -16.26 18.42
N ILE A 4 33.79 -15.29 18.95
CA ILE A 4 34.60 -15.49 20.17
C ILE A 4 33.68 -15.55 21.40
N LEU A 5 32.66 -14.68 21.46
CA LEU A 5 31.66 -14.65 22.52
C LEU A 5 30.83 -15.94 22.56
N TYR A 6 30.42 -16.46 21.40
CA TYR A 6 29.74 -17.76 21.29
C TYR A 6 30.62 -18.90 21.80
N VAL A 7 31.88 -18.98 21.34
CA VAL A 7 32.80 -20.05 21.75
C VAL A 7 33.11 -20.01 23.25
N VAL A 8 33.33 -18.82 23.83
CA VAL A 8 33.62 -18.67 25.26
C VAL A 8 32.40 -19.05 26.11
N VAL A 9 31.19 -18.59 25.76
CA VAL A 9 30.00 -18.85 26.58
C VAL A 9 29.52 -20.29 26.45
N THR A 10 29.58 -20.90 25.26
CA THR A 10 29.22 -22.32 25.07
C THR A 10 30.18 -23.27 25.82
N ARG A 11 31.43 -22.85 26.06
CA ARG A 11 32.42 -23.64 26.81
C ARG A 11 32.25 -23.54 28.34
N TYR A 12 31.68 -22.43 28.84
CA TYR A 12 31.57 -22.16 30.27
C TYR A 12 30.14 -22.23 30.84
N ASN A 13 29.09 -22.23 30.02
CA ASN A 13 27.70 -22.24 30.49
C ASN A 13 26.81 -23.16 29.61
N PRO A 14 26.58 -24.43 30.01
CA PRO A 14 25.79 -25.39 29.22
C PRO A 14 24.28 -25.08 29.19
N ASN A 15 23.82 -24.11 30.00
CA ASN A 15 22.41 -23.75 30.09
C ASN A 15 21.97 -22.91 28.88
N ARG A 16 21.35 -23.59 27.90
CA ARG A 16 20.87 -23.01 26.63
C ARG A 16 19.96 -21.78 26.80
N GLN A 17 19.24 -21.66 27.91
CA GLN A 17 18.37 -20.51 28.20
C GLN A 17 19.15 -19.21 28.49
N GLY A 18 20.34 -19.28 29.10
CA GLY A 18 21.17 -18.10 29.38
C GLY A 18 21.78 -17.51 28.10
N LEU A 19 22.25 -18.38 27.20
CA LEU A 19 22.75 -18.01 25.87
C LEU A 19 21.68 -17.29 25.03
N ALA A 20 20.47 -17.85 24.96
CA ALA A 20 19.38 -17.26 24.20
C ALA A 20 19.06 -15.82 24.66
N ARG A 21 19.05 -15.57 25.98
CA ARG A 21 18.81 -14.23 26.54
C ARG A 21 19.92 -13.24 26.21
N ILE A 22 21.19 -13.67 26.24
CA ILE A 22 22.33 -12.82 25.86
C ILE A 22 22.24 -12.45 24.37
N PHE A 23 21.98 -13.43 23.50
CA PHE A 23 21.81 -13.20 22.06
C PHE A 23 20.65 -12.24 21.76
N GLN A 24 19.51 -12.40 22.43
CA GLN A 24 18.40 -11.44 22.35
C GLN A 24 18.83 -10.03 22.73
N GLY A 25 19.58 -9.88 23.84
CA GLY A 25 20.12 -8.59 24.27
C GLY A 25 21.01 -7.93 23.21
N VAL A 26 21.87 -8.71 22.54
CA VAL A 26 22.71 -8.19 21.44
C VAL A 26 21.87 -7.76 20.25
N ILE A 27 20.88 -8.55 19.85
CA ILE A 27 19.96 -8.20 18.75
C ILE A 27 19.21 -6.90 19.07
N PHE A 28 18.72 -6.72 20.30
CA PHE A 28 18.06 -5.48 20.70
C PHE A 28 18.98 -4.28 20.64
N GLN A 29 20.24 -4.40 21.11
CA GLN A 29 21.20 -3.31 21.04
C GLN A 29 21.59 -2.97 19.60
N LEU A 30 21.74 -3.98 18.74
CA LEU A 30 22.01 -3.78 17.32
C LEU A 30 20.82 -3.08 16.64
N SER A 31 19.60 -3.58 16.83
CA SER A 31 18.37 -3.00 16.28
C SER A 31 18.23 -1.53 16.67
N ARG A 32 18.39 -1.21 17.97
CA ARG A 32 18.37 0.17 18.46
C ARG A 32 19.43 1.04 17.79
N ARG A 33 20.67 0.55 17.65
CA ARG A 33 21.75 1.31 16.99
C ARG A 33 21.44 1.59 15.52
N LEU A 34 20.91 0.61 14.80
CA LEU A 34 20.48 0.77 13.41
C LEU A 34 19.36 1.79 13.29
N GLN A 35 18.32 1.68 14.11
CA GLN A 35 17.21 2.65 14.11
C GLN A 35 17.68 4.08 14.40
N VAL A 36 18.50 4.27 15.44
CA VAL A 36 19.05 5.59 15.78
C VAL A 36 19.99 6.12 14.69
N PHE A 37 20.75 5.25 14.02
CA PHE A 37 21.59 5.64 12.89
C PHE A 37 20.75 6.11 11.70
N LEU A 38 19.72 5.34 11.34
CA LEU A 38 18.80 5.66 10.24
C LEU A 38 18.03 6.97 10.49
N GLN A 39 17.62 7.23 11.74
CA GLN A 39 16.98 8.49 12.13
C GLN A 39 17.88 9.72 11.95
N LYS A 40 19.21 9.55 11.98
CA LYS A 40 20.20 10.62 11.84
C LYS A 40 20.67 10.82 10.40
N THR A 41 20.36 9.88 9.51
CA THR A 41 20.70 9.99 8.09
C THR A 41 19.65 10.89 7.43
N ASP A 42 20.04 11.72 6.47
CA ASP A 42 19.07 12.48 5.69
C ASP A 42 18.06 11.50 5.07
N LYS A 43 16.81 11.63 5.51
CA LYS A 43 15.71 10.73 5.13
C LYS A 43 15.18 11.07 3.73
N ASP A 44 15.41 12.31 3.32
CA ASP A 44 14.89 12.94 2.11
C ASP A 44 15.95 12.87 1.02
N ASP A 45 16.10 11.70 0.43
CA ASP A 45 16.52 11.67 -0.96
C ASP A 45 15.25 11.72 -1.82
N PRO A 46 14.81 12.91 -2.27
CA PRO A 46 13.62 13.05 -3.08
C PRO A 46 13.74 12.33 -4.43
N GLU A 47 14.95 11.95 -4.86
CA GLU A 47 15.15 11.19 -6.09
C GLU A 47 14.77 9.70 -5.94
N HIS A 48 14.61 9.17 -4.72
CA HIS A 48 14.48 7.72 -4.51
C HIS A 48 13.27 7.36 -3.64
N TRP A 49 12.12 7.21 -4.29
CA TRP A 49 10.88 6.82 -3.62
C TRP A 49 10.86 5.32 -3.32
N ARG A 50 10.41 4.99 -2.10
CA ARG A 50 10.20 3.62 -1.65
C ARG A 50 8.94 3.56 -0.80
N PRO A 51 7.98 2.65 -1.08
CA PRO A 51 6.75 2.62 -0.32
C PRO A 51 7.03 2.12 1.09
N SER A 52 6.70 2.93 2.09
CA SER A 52 6.54 2.55 3.47
C SER A 52 5.05 2.70 3.80
N VAL A 53 4.33 1.60 3.61
CA VAL A 53 2.87 1.57 3.67
C VAL A 53 2.41 1.28 5.09
N ILE A 54 1.47 2.07 5.59
CA ILE A 54 0.72 1.77 6.80
C ILE A 54 -0.74 1.51 6.46
N CYS A 55 -1.33 0.49 7.06
CA CYS A 55 -2.75 0.19 6.96
C CYS A 55 -3.32 -0.07 8.34
N ILE A 56 -4.58 0.29 8.48
CA ILE A 56 -5.38 0.02 9.66
C ILE A 56 -6.67 -0.69 9.25
N SER A 57 -7.02 -1.77 9.96
CA SER A 57 -8.23 -2.53 9.66
C SER A 57 -8.76 -3.21 10.92
N ASP A 58 -10.06 -3.12 11.18
CA ASP A 58 -10.77 -3.93 12.17
C ASP A 58 -11.28 -5.27 11.60
N SER A 59 -11.14 -5.46 10.29
CA SER A 59 -11.76 -6.54 9.51
C SER A 59 -10.76 -7.61 9.10
N THR A 60 -9.59 -7.62 9.73
CA THR A 60 -8.45 -8.49 9.37
C THR A 60 -8.78 -9.98 9.36
N PHE A 61 -9.67 -10.42 10.24
CA PHE A 61 -10.08 -11.83 10.32
C PHE A 61 -11.37 -12.13 9.54
N LYS A 62 -11.93 -11.12 8.85
CA LYS A 62 -13.09 -11.26 7.96
C LYS A 62 -12.64 -11.31 6.50
N ARG A 63 -11.62 -10.53 6.14
CA ARG A 63 -11.08 -10.42 4.78
C ARG A 63 -9.57 -10.23 4.82
N SER A 64 -8.87 -10.77 3.82
CA SER A 64 -7.41 -10.72 3.73
C SER A 64 -6.87 -9.68 2.76
N ALA A 65 -7.72 -9.02 1.95
CA ALA A 65 -7.25 -8.29 0.78
C ALA A 65 -6.30 -7.13 1.11
N ALA A 66 -6.57 -6.33 2.15
CA ALA A 66 -5.64 -5.32 2.64
C ALA A 66 -4.30 -5.90 3.13
N PHE A 67 -4.37 -7.00 3.90
CA PHE A 67 -3.17 -7.66 4.44
C PHE A 67 -2.30 -8.24 3.31
N ASP A 68 -2.93 -8.90 2.34
CA ASP A 68 -2.28 -9.41 1.15
C ASP A 68 -1.65 -8.30 0.31
N MET A 69 -2.35 -7.18 0.11
CA MET A 69 -1.80 -6.02 -0.61
C MET A 69 -0.50 -5.52 0.03
N ILE A 70 -0.48 -5.33 1.34
CA ILE A 70 0.74 -4.87 2.04
C ILE A 70 1.82 -5.92 1.97
N ARG A 71 1.47 -7.21 2.10
CA ARG A 71 2.43 -8.31 1.95
C ARG A 71 3.08 -8.28 0.57
N TYR A 72 2.32 -8.03 -0.50
CA TYR A 72 2.85 -7.89 -1.86
C TYR A 72 3.81 -6.71 -1.97
N ILE A 73 3.41 -5.53 -1.46
CA ILE A 73 4.24 -4.31 -1.52
C ILE A 73 5.54 -4.47 -0.70
N SER A 74 5.46 -5.16 0.43
CA SER A 74 6.56 -5.23 1.42
C SER A 74 7.53 -6.39 1.22
N HIS A 75 7.39 -7.17 0.15
CA HIS A 75 8.15 -8.41 0.01
C HIS A 75 9.62 -8.21 -0.37
N ARG A 76 9.88 -7.39 -1.40
CA ARG A 76 11.25 -7.14 -1.88
C ARG A 76 11.74 -5.72 -1.65
N TYR A 77 10.89 -4.73 -1.93
CA TYR A 77 11.32 -3.34 -2.04
C TYR A 77 10.67 -2.45 -0.96
N GLY A 78 9.36 -2.56 -0.76
CA GLY A 78 8.64 -1.74 0.21
C GLY A 78 8.77 -2.22 1.66
N PHE A 79 8.19 -1.42 2.55
CA PHE A 79 7.96 -1.75 3.95
C PHE A 79 6.47 -1.66 4.26
N GLY A 80 6.03 -2.48 5.21
CA GLY A 80 4.63 -2.58 5.57
C GLY A 80 4.45 -2.57 7.06
N THR A 81 3.56 -1.71 7.54
CA THR A 81 3.03 -1.71 8.89
C THR A 81 1.54 -1.99 8.82
N TYR A 82 1.09 -3.08 9.45
CA TYR A 82 -0.32 -3.45 9.50
C TYR A 82 -0.81 -3.40 10.93
N LEU A 83 -1.80 -2.55 11.18
CA LEU A 83 -2.42 -2.34 12.49
C LEU A 83 -3.82 -2.93 12.50
N HIS A 84 -4.08 -3.87 13.41
CA HIS A 84 -5.45 -4.26 13.69
C HIS A 84 -6.09 -3.29 14.67
N TYR A 85 -7.17 -2.63 14.26
CA TYR A 85 -7.90 -1.66 15.06
C TYR A 85 -8.87 -2.36 16.02
N LEU A 86 -8.79 -2.00 17.30
CA LEU A 86 -9.71 -2.41 18.35
C LEU A 86 -10.43 -1.17 18.86
N ASN A 87 -11.75 -1.12 18.64
CA ASN A 87 -12.57 -0.01 19.10
C ASN A 87 -12.74 -0.08 20.63
N GLY A 88 -12.25 0.94 21.32
CA GLY A 88 -12.43 1.09 22.75
C GLY A 88 -11.36 1.95 23.41
N TYR A 89 -11.44 2.07 24.72
CA TYR A 89 -10.43 2.74 25.53
C TYR A 89 -9.39 1.73 26.03
N VAL A 90 -8.19 2.22 26.34
CA VAL A 90 -7.15 1.39 26.95
C VAL A 90 -7.59 0.97 28.35
N SER A 91 -7.82 -0.32 28.53
CA SER A 91 -8.16 -0.95 29.81
C SER A 91 -7.40 -2.28 29.95
N ARG A 92 -7.52 -2.95 31.10
CA ARG A 92 -6.88 -4.28 31.28
C ARG A 92 -7.48 -5.31 30.33
N GLU A 93 -8.79 -5.23 30.11
CA GLU A 93 -9.56 -6.11 29.23
C GLU A 93 -9.12 -5.90 27.78
N THR A 94 -9.18 -4.67 27.26
CA THR A 94 -8.81 -4.38 25.86
C THR A 94 -7.32 -4.61 25.60
N THR A 95 -6.45 -4.39 26.59
CA THR A 95 -5.02 -4.74 26.48
C THR A 95 -4.80 -6.25 26.38
N THR A 96 -5.60 -7.04 27.10
CA THR A 96 -5.52 -8.50 27.05
C THR A 96 -6.00 -9.02 25.70
N GLU A 97 -7.12 -8.47 25.21
CA GLU A 97 -7.64 -8.74 23.86
C GLU A 97 -6.62 -8.36 22.78
N ALA A 98 -6.04 -7.16 22.85
CA ALA A 98 -5.02 -6.70 21.92
C ALA A 98 -3.82 -7.64 21.85
N ARG A 99 -3.32 -8.12 22.99
CA ARG A 99 -2.23 -9.11 23.02
C ARG A 99 -2.63 -10.45 22.41
N ALA A 100 -3.85 -10.91 22.63
CA ALA A 100 -4.35 -12.14 22.03
C ALA A 100 -4.51 -11.99 20.51
N THR A 101 -5.05 -10.86 20.07
CA THR A 101 -5.20 -10.51 18.65
C THR A 101 -3.86 -10.38 17.95
N LEU A 102 -2.87 -9.73 18.57
CA LEU A 102 -1.51 -9.65 18.03
C LEU A 102 -0.89 -11.03 17.80
N LYS A 103 -1.05 -11.97 18.74
CA LYS A 103 -0.58 -13.36 18.55
C LYS A 103 -1.22 -14.02 17.33
N ARG A 104 -2.52 -13.80 17.11
CA ARG A 104 -3.24 -14.31 15.93
C ARG A 104 -2.72 -13.68 14.63
N LEU A 105 -2.46 -12.37 14.63
CA LEU A 105 -1.86 -11.68 13.49
C LEU A 105 -0.48 -12.24 13.16
N ILE A 106 0.39 -12.40 14.17
CA ILE A 106 1.74 -12.96 13.97
C ILE A 106 1.64 -14.36 13.35
N HIS A 107 0.73 -15.20 13.84
CA HIS A 107 0.52 -16.53 13.27
C HIS A 107 0.07 -16.48 11.79
N LEU A 108 -0.83 -15.54 11.44
CA LEU A 108 -1.22 -15.28 10.04
C LEU A 108 -0.02 -14.84 9.18
N GLY A 109 0.83 -13.96 9.72
CA GLY A 109 2.05 -13.50 9.07
C GLY A 109 3.06 -14.62 8.82
N GLU A 110 3.27 -15.50 9.80
CA GLU A 110 4.14 -16.67 9.67
C GLU A 110 3.61 -17.64 8.59
N ALA A 111 2.31 -17.95 8.61
CA ALA A 111 1.68 -18.85 7.64
C ALA A 111 1.77 -18.31 6.20
N SER A 112 1.71 -16.99 6.03
CA SER A 112 1.81 -16.31 4.73
C SER A 112 3.24 -15.90 4.34
N ARG A 113 4.25 -16.20 5.18
CA ARG A 113 5.66 -15.80 4.99
C ARG A 113 5.82 -14.28 4.76
N SER A 114 5.06 -13.51 5.54
CA SER A 114 5.00 -12.06 5.44
C SER A 114 6.18 -11.39 6.15
N ASN A 115 6.76 -10.37 5.51
CA ASN A 115 7.76 -9.48 6.12
C ASN A 115 7.12 -8.19 6.68
N VAL A 116 5.80 -8.18 6.85
CA VAL A 116 5.04 -7.03 7.35
C VAL A 116 5.17 -6.94 8.86
N TYR A 117 5.40 -5.72 9.37
CA TYR A 117 5.34 -5.48 10.80
C TYR A 117 3.88 -5.43 11.26
N LEU A 118 3.55 -6.29 12.22
CA LEU A 118 2.19 -6.49 12.69
C LEU A 118 2.04 -5.93 14.11
N ASN A 119 0.98 -5.15 14.33
CA ASN A 119 0.63 -4.67 15.66
C ASN A 119 -0.89 -4.49 15.81
N THR A 120 -1.33 -4.21 17.03
CA THR A 120 -2.72 -3.83 17.36
C THR A 120 -2.77 -2.39 17.85
N LEU A 121 -3.85 -1.68 17.55
CA LEU A 121 -4.10 -0.32 18.02
C LEU A 121 -5.47 -0.25 18.70
N ILE A 122 -5.50 0.10 19.98
CA ILE A 122 -6.74 0.36 20.74
C ILE A 122 -7.02 1.86 20.63
N SER A 123 -8.18 2.23 20.10
CA SER A 123 -8.57 3.63 19.96
C SER A 123 -10.09 3.80 20.08
N PRO A 124 -10.61 4.93 20.62
CA PRO A 124 -12.05 5.10 20.82
C PRO A 124 -12.83 5.37 19.53
N SER A 125 -12.16 5.69 18.42
CA SER A 125 -12.78 5.85 17.11
C SER A 125 -11.80 5.52 15.98
N TYR A 126 -12.34 5.20 14.80
CA TYR A 126 -11.51 4.93 13.63
C TYR A 126 -10.72 6.18 13.18
N THR A 127 -11.36 7.36 13.21
CA THR A 127 -10.70 8.65 12.96
C THR A 127 -9.48 8.89 13.85
N THR A 128 -9.61 8.65 15.16
CA THR A 128 -8.49 8.83 16.09
C THR A 128 -7.40 7.79 15.86
N ALA A 129 -7.77 6.58 15.45
CA ALA A 129 -6.84 5.52 15.10
C ALA A 129 -6.03 5.87 13.83
N ILE A 130 -6.67 6.45 12.82
CA ILE A 130 -5.99 7.01 11.63
C ILE A 130 -5.03 8.13 12.06
N ALA A 131 -5.50 9.10 12.84
CA ALA A 131 -4.69 10.22 13.28
C ALA A 131 -3.45 9.79 14.11
N GLN A 132 -3.56 8.73 14.90
CA GLN A 132 -2.44 8.14 15.63
C GLN A 132 -1.48 7.40 14.69
N SER A 133 -2.01 6.61 13.76
CA SER A 133 -1.20 5.78 12.86
C SER A 133 -0.37 6.59 11.86
N ILE A 134 -0.90 7.67 11.28
CA ILE A 134 -0.12 8.56 10.38
C ILE A 134 1.10 9.20 11.07
N GLN A 135 1.08 9.31 12.40
CA GLN A 135 2.18 9.84 13.21
C GLN A 135 3.15 8.76 13.70
N MET A 136 2.88 7.48 13.43
CA MET A 136 3.77 6.39 13.83
C MET A 136 5.00 6.36 12.93
N PRO A 137 6.21 6.19 13.50
CA PRO A 137 7.42 6.04 12.70
C PRO A 137 7.36 4.74 11.89
N GLY A 138 7.96 4.76 10.70
CA GLY A 138 8.11 3.55 9.90
C GLY A 138 9.14 2.60 10.51
N VAL A 139 8.92 1.31 10.30
CA VAL A 139 9.76 0.23 10.87
C VAL A 139 11.15 0.14 10.23
N SER A 140 11.31 0.76 9.07
CA SER A 140 12.54 0.82 8.29
C SER A 140 13.50 1.94 8.70
N GLY A 141 13.14 2.76 9.69
CA GLY A 141 13.89 3.97 10.04
C GLY A 141 13.59 5.19 9.15
N LYS A 142 12.87 4.99 8.04
CA LYS A 142 12.21 6.06 7.27
C LYS A 142 10.76 6.22 7.74
N ASP A 143 10.18 7.39 7.49
CA ASP A 143 8.79 7.66 7.86
C ASP A 143 7.83 6.92 6.90
N ASN A 144 6.63 6.61 7.39
CA ASN A 144 5.61 6.06 6.51
C ASN A 144 5.19 7.13 5.50
N ASN A 145 5.06 6.75 4.23
CA ASN A 145 4.76 7.69 3.14
C ASN A 145 3.53 7.29 2.33
N MET A 146 2.91 6.15 2.63
CA MET A 146 1.68 5.70 1.99
C MET A 146 0.71 5.14 3.02
N PHE A 147 -0.56 5.53 2.92
CA PHE A 147 -1.64 5.02 3.74
C PHE A 147 -2.59 4.20 2.89
N LEU A 148 -2.84 2.95 3.29
CA LEU A 148 -3.74 2.04 2.60
C LEU A 148 -5.03 1.87 3.40
N PHE A 149 -6.13 2.29 2.80
CA PHE A 149 -7.49 2.00 3.24
C PHE A 149 -8.05 0.77 2.51
N GLU A 150 -9.05 0.14 3.10
CA GLU A 150 -9.83 -0.94 2.49
C GLU A 150 -11.30 -0.76 2.83
N TYR A 151 -12.16 -1.00 1.84
CA TYR A 151 -13.60 -1.16 2.01
C TYR A 151 -14.08 -2.33 1.13
N THR A 152 -15.24 -2.91 1.43
CA THR A 152 -15.92 -3.83 0.51
C THR A 152 -16.66 -3.02 -0.54
N ARG A 153 -16.70 -3.47 -1.80
CA ARG A 153 -17.35 -2.70 -2.87
C ARG A 153 -18.83 -2.38 -2.59
N ASP A 154 -19.51 -3.23 -1.83
CA ASP A 154 -20.90 -3.05 -1.39
C ASP A 154 -21.04 -2.30 -0.05
N GLY A 155 -19.92 -1.91 0.58
CA GLY A 155 -19.85 -1.28 1.89
C GLY A 155 -19.80 0.26 1.81
N GLU A 156 -20.92 0.89 1.48
CA GLU A 156 -21.01 2.36 1.35
C GLU A 156 -20.67 3.11 2.65
N GLU A 157 -21.07 2.58 3.82
CA GLU A 157 -20.76 3.18 5.12
C GLU A 157 -19.25 3.20 5.40
N GLU A 158 -18.55 2.08 5.14
CA GLU A 158 -17.09 1.99 5.29
C GLU A 158 -16.38 2.99 4.37
N LEU A 159 -16.85 3.09 3.12
CA LEU A 159 -16.32 4.05 2.15
C LEU A 159 -16.50 5.49 2.65
N ASN A 160 -17.69 5.87 3.10
CA ASN A 160 -17.94 7.22 3.59
C ASN A 160 -17.03 7.59 4.78
N ILE A 161 -16.83 6.67 5.73
CA ILE A 161 -15.89 6.85 6.83
C ILE A 161 -14.46 7.09 6.31
N ILE A 162 -14.02 6.34 5.30
CA ILE A 162 -12.68 6.54 4.69
C ILE A 162 -12.60 7.93 4.06
N LEU A 163 -13.61 8.34 3.29
CA LEU A 163 -13.60 9.64 2.59
C LEU A 163 -13.59 10.83 3.55
N GLU A 164 -14.29 10.74 4.68
CA GLU A 164 -14.27 11.75 5.73
C GLU A 164 -12.87 11.93 6.33
N ASN A 165 -12.15 10.81 6.52
CA ASN A 165 -10.83 10.80 7.15
C ASN A 165 -9.67 11.03 6.16
N MET A 166 -9.93 10.98 4.85
CA MET A 166 -8.91 11.15 3.82
C MET A 166 -8.22 12.52 3.90
N LYS A 167 -8.91 13.56 4.38
CA LYS A 167 -8.34 14.89 4.59
C LYS A 167 -7.19 14.90 5.60
N LEU A 168 -7.28 14.05 6.64
CA LEU A 168 -6.23 13.93 7.65
C LEU A 168 -4.95 13.35 7.04
N VAL A 169 -5.11 12.28 6.26
CA VAL A 169 -3.99 11.62 5.58
C VAL A 169 -3.35 12.55 4.53
N LYS A 170 -4.16 13.25 3.73
CA LYS A 170 -3.66 14.21 2.74
C LYS A 170 -2.85 15.34 3.39
N ALA A 171 -3.28 15.83 4.55
CA ALA A 171 -2.58 16.89 5.28
C ALA A 171 -1.19 16.47 5.80
N SER A 172 -0.90 15.17 5.85
CA SER A 172 0.39 14.62 6.27
C SER A 172 1.28 14.18 5.08
N ASN A 173 0.96 14.60 3.84
CA ASN A 173 1.72 14.30 2.62
C ASN A 173 1.88 12.80 2.30
N PHE A 174 0.96 11.96 2.77
CA PHE A 174 0.92 10.55 2.42
C PHE A 174 0.37 10.34 1.01
N ASP A 175 0.95 9.39 0.29
CA ASP A 175 0.26 8.72 -0.81
C ASP A 175 -0.95 7.96 -0.26
N ILE A 176 -2.05 7.96 -1.00
CA ILE A 176 -3.30 7.35 -0.55
C ILE A 176 -3.66 6.21 -1.48
N GLY A 177 -3.77 5.01 -0.93
CA GLY A 177 -4.39 3.85 -1.57
C GLY A 177 -5.75 3.57 -0.95
N ILE A 178 -6.79 3.41 -1.76
CA ILE A 178 -8.09 2.92 -1.31
C ILE A 178 -8.37 1.62 -2.05
N LEU A 179 -8.32 0.50 -1.33
CA LEU A 179 -8.56 -0.82 -1.86
C LEU A 179 -10.06 -1.15 -1.81
N SER A 180 -10.69 -1.22 -2.97
CA SER A 180 -12.03 -1.74 -3.16
C SER A 180 -11.97 -3.26 -3.27
N SER A 181 -12.29 -3.93 -2.16
CA SER A 181 -12.25 -5.39 -2.05
C SER A 181 -13.56 -6.04 -2.52
N THR A 182 -13.43 -7.21 -3.14
CA THR A 182 -14.54 -8.06 -3.59
C THR A 182 -14.27 -9.52 -3.23
N GLU A 183 -15.28 -10.38 -3.34
CA GLU A 183 -15.11 -11.82 -3.17
C GLU A 183 -14.15 -12.44 -4.20
N ARG A 184 -14.10 -11.88 -5.42
CA ARG A 184 -13.14 -12.29 -6.45
C ARG A 184 -11.69 -12.02 -6.02
N GLY A 185 -11.47 -11.07 -5.11
CA GLY A 185 -10.16 -10.76 -4.56
C GLY A 185 -9.15 -10.38 -5.65
N PHE A 186 -7.99 -11.02 -5.61
CA PHE A 186 -6.93 -10.87 -6.61
C PHE A 186 -6.94 -11.96 -7.69
N GLY A 187 -8.06 -12.71 -7.83
CA GLY A 187 -8.22 -13.78 -8.81
C GLY A 187 -7.02 -14.75 -8.89
N TYR A 188 -6.50 -14.93 -10.10
CA TYR A 188 -5.35 -15.80 -10.37
C TYR A 188 -4.00 -15.09 -10.30
N ARG A 189 -3.97 -13.80 -9.96
CA ARG A 189 -2.74 -12.97 -9.83
C ARG A 189 -1.88 -13.01 -11.11
N SER A 190 -2.55 -12.96 -12.26
CA SER A 190 -2.00 -13.09 -13.60
C SER A 190 -1.97 -11.78 -14.38
N SER A 191 -2.73 -10.77 -13.95
CA SER A 191 -2.81 -9.49 -14.67
C SER A 191 -3.04 -8.30 -13.74
N VAL A 192 -2.30 -7.21 -13.99
CA VAL A 192 -2.52 -5.91 -13.37
C VAL A 192 -2.85 -4.92 -14.48
N HIS A 193 -4.03 -4.30 -14.42
CA HIS A 193 -4.45 -3.29 -15.38
C HIS A 193 -4.31 -1.90 -14.74
N ILE A 194 -3.61 -0.98 -15.40
CA ILE A 194 -3.40 0.40 -14.93
C ILE A 194 -4.12 1.36 -15.86
N TRP A 195 -4.93 2.27 -15.30
CA TRP A 195 -5.67 3.26 -16.07
C TRP A 195 -5.18 4.68 -15.81
N ILE A 196 -4.57 5.27 -16.84
CA ILE A 196 -4.10 6.65 -16.87
C ILE A 196 -5.15 7.53 -17.54
N GLY A 197 -5.54 8.61 -16.89
CA GLY A 197 -6.39 9.65 -17.43
C GLY A 197 -5.61 10.92 -17.78
N GLN A 198 -6.35 11.92 -18.26
CA GLN A 198 -5.79 13.18 -18.77
C GLN A 198 -5.09 14.06 -17.72
N ASN A 199 -5.57 14.02 -16.47
CA ASN A 199 -5.17 14.95 -15.42
C ASN A 199 -4.50 14.24 -14.22
N ASP A 200 -4.14 12.96 -14.36
CA ASP A 200 -3.67 12.13 -13.25
C ASP A 200 -2.29 11.48 -13.52
N TYR A 201 -1.46 12.12 -14.36
CA TYR A 201 -0.13 11.61 -14.71
C TYR A 201 0.80 11.41 -13.49
N GLU A 202 0.66 12.23 -12.43
CA GLU A 202 1.39 12.01 -11.17
C GLU A 202 0.98 10.70 -10.48
N ASN A 203 -0.31 10.35 -10.55
CA ASN A 203 -0.79 9.05 -10.08
C ASN A 203 -0.28 7.93 -10.99
N ALA A 204 -0.12 8.17 -12.30
CA ALA A 204 0.38 7.17 -13.23
C ALA A 204 1.77 6.67 -12.85
N ASN A 205 2.68 7.59 -12.48
CA ASN A 205 4.00 7.24 -11.97
C ASN A 205 3.88 6.30 -10.74
N LEU A 206 3.15 6.71 -9.69
CA LEU A 206 2.94 5.90 -8.49
C LEU A 206 2.32 4.52 -8.80
N MET A 207 1.29 4.47 -9.66
CA MET A 207 0.61 3.23 -10.05
C MET A 207 1.57 2.26 -10.73
N ILE A 208 2.37 2.74 -11.69
CA ILE A 208 3.32 1.90 -12.44
C ILE A 208 4.39 1.36 -11.49
N LEU A 209 4.96 2.21 -10.64
CA LEU A 209 5.94 1.81 -9.63
C LEU A 209 5.37 0.75 -8.68
N LEU A 210 4.17 0.96 -8.14
CA LEU A 210 3.51 -0.01 -7.26
C LEU A 210 3.23 -1.33 -7.97
N ALA A 211 2.79 -1.31 -9.23
CA ALA A 211 2.55 -2.52 -10.00
C ALA A 211 3.84 -3.35 -10.16
N TYR A 212 4.97 -2.71 -10.50
CA TYR A 212 6.26 -3.40 -10.57
C TYR A 212 6.70 -3.99 -9.23
N ILE A 213 6.50 -3.27 -8.12
CA ILE A 213 6.79 -3.77 -6.78
C ILE A 213 5.95 -5.01 -6.45
N ILE A 214 4.64 -4.96 -6.74
CA ILE A 214 3.71 -6.09 -6.52
C ILE A 214 4.13 -7.31 -7.35
N LEU A 215 4.50 -7.12 -8.62
CA LEU A 215 5.00 -8.19 -9.49
C LEU A 215 6.30 -8.83 -8.97
N GLY A 216 7.06 -8.13 -8.12
CA GLY A 216 8.22 -8.67 -7.42
C GLY A 216 7.88 -9.77 -6.40
N HIS A 217 6.62 -9.90 -6.01
CA HIS A 217 6.15 -10.95 -5.10
C HIS A 217 5.98 -12.31 -5.81
N PRO A 218 6.39 -13.45 -5.21
CA PRO A 218 6.26 -14.79 -5.80
C PRO A 218 4.86 -15.13 -6.33
N ASP A 219 3.82 -14.77 -5.58
CA ASP A 219 2.41 -14.96 -5.97
C ASP A 219 2.03 -14.26 -7.29
N TRP A 220 2.75 -13.22 -7.69
CA TRP A 220 2.54 -12.44 -8.92
C TRP A 220 3.63 -12.68 -9.96
N LYS A 221 4.49 -13.70 -9.80
CA LYS A 221 5.68 -13.93 -10.65
C LYS A 221 5.37 -14.06 -12.15
N ARG A 222 4.16 -14.49 -12.52
CA ARG A 222 3.72 -14.66 -13.92
C ARG A 222 2.80 -13.54 -14.39
N ALA A 223 2.56 -12.53 -13.55
CA ALA A 223 1.62 -11.50 -13.87
C ALA A 223 2.15 -10.58 -14.96
N GLN A 224 1.23 -10.05 -15.76
CA GLN A 224 1.51 -9.05 -16.78
C GLN A 224 0.89 -7.71 -16.39
N ILE A 225 1.61 -6.62 -16.63
CA ILE A 225 1.06 -5.27 -16.50
C ILE A 225 0.54 -4.84 -17.87
N LYS A 226 -0.72 -4.38 -17.93
CA LYS A 226 -1.30 -3.69 -19.09
C LYS A 226 -1.63 -2.27 -18.69
N ILE A 227 -1.22 -1.31 -19.50
CA ILE A 227 -1.43 0.12 -19.22
C ILE A 227 -2.36 0.68 -20.30
N PHE A 228 -3.45 1.30 -19.86
CA PHE A 228 -4.42 1.94 -20.72
C PHE A 228 -4.42 3.44 -20.44
N ALA A 229 -4.32 4.24 -21.50
CA ALA A 229 -4.48 5.69 -21.42
C ALA A 229 -5.81 6.09 -22.07
N ILE A 230 -6.75 6.60 -21.27
CA ILE A 230 -8.10 6.92 -21.73
C ILE A 230 -8.30 8.43 -21.92
N PHE A 231 -8.60 8.85 -23.14
CA PHE A 231 -8.78 10.25 -23.51
C PHE A 231 -10.04 10.49 -24.35
N PRO A 232 -10.65 11.68 -24.29
CA PRO A 232 -11.67 12.09 -25.26
C PRO A 232 -11.12 11.99 -26.69
N GLU A 233 -11.95 11.54 -27.63
CA GLU A 233 -11.55 11.34 -29.03
C GLU A 233 -10.94 12.60 -29.67
N GLN A 234 -11.51 13.76 -29.35
CA GLN A 234 -11.08 15.06 -29.87
C GLN A 234 -9.68 15.47 -29.39
N GLU A 235 -9.23 14.93 -28.26
CA GLU A 235 -7.97 15.33 -27.60
C GLU A 235 -6.87 14.27 -27.73
N LEU A 236 -7.17 13.14 -28.37
CA LEU A 236 -6.33 11.96 -28.41
C LEU A 236 -4.94 12.24 -28.99
N ALA A 237 -4.86 13.03 -30.06
CA ALA A 237 -3.59 13.40 -30.69
C ALA A 237 -2.70 14.26 -29.78
N GLU A 238 -3.29 15.21 -29.05
CA GLU A 238 -2.56 16.08 -28.12
C GLU A 238 -2.10 15.28 -26.89
N GLN A 239 -3.00 14.51 -26.28
CA GLN A 239 -2.68 13.71 -25.09
C GLN A 239 -1.64 12.64 -25.39
N ARG A 240 -1.65 12.05 -26.59
CA ARG A 240 -0.61 11.10 -27.02
C ARG A 240 0.77 11.74 -27.05
N LYS A 241 0.90 12.95 -27.64
CA LYS A 241 2.19 13.68 -27.65
C LYS A 241 2.64 14.03 -26.24
N LYS A 242 1.71 14.44 -25.37
CA LYS A 242 2.00 14.74 -23.97
C LYS A 242 2.50 13.50 -23.22
N LEU A 243 1.84 12.36 -23.42
CA LEU A 243 2.26 11.08 -22.86
C LEU A 243 3.66 10.69 -23.34
N GLU A 244 3.95 10.83 -24.62
CA GLU A 244 5.28 10.59 -25.20
C GLU A 244 6.35 11.47 -24.53
N SER A 245 6.08 12.77 -24.35
CA SER A 245 6.99 13.67 -23.61
C SER A 245 7.22 13.19 -22.17
N LEU A 246 6.15 12.87 -21.44
CA LEU A 246 6.25 12.44 -20.04
C LEU A 246 7.04 11.13 -19.87
N THR A 247 6.99 10.23 -20.83
CA THR A 247 7.82 9.01 -20.82
C THR A 247 9.27 9.29 -21.18
N GLN A 248 9.54 10.22 -22.11
CA GLN A 248 10.91 10.62 -22.49
C GLN A 248 11.61 11.36 -21.35
N ASP A 249 10.84 12.18 -20.61
CA ASP A 249 11.31 12.94 -19.45
C ASP A 249 11.47 12.07 -18.19
N GLY A 250 11.15 10.77 -18.24
CA GLY A 250 11.29 9.82 -17.12
C GLY A 250 10.11 9.81 -16.13
N ARG A 251 9.24 10.81 -16.18
CA ARG A 251 8.08 10.98 -15.28
C ARG A 251 7.12 9.80 -15.29
N ILE A 252 6.99 9.12 -16.42
CA ILE A 252 6.26 7.86 -16.51
C ILE A 252 7.28 6.78 -16.87
N PRO A 253 7.59 5.84 -15.96
CA PRO A 253 8.70 4.89 -16.12
C PRO A 253 8.30 3.70 -17.01
N ILE A 254 7.76 3.99 -18.20
CA ILE A 254 7.41 3.00 -19.21
C ILE A 254 7.52 3.60 -20.60
N SER A 255 7.88 2.78 -21.60
CA SER A 255 7.80 3.19 -22.99
C SER A 255 6.36 3.49 -23.42
N PRO A 256 6.11 4.53 -24.25
CA PRO A 256 4.81 4.78 -24.89
C PRO A 256 4.24 3.59 -25.65
N GLN A 257 5.10 2.74 -26.23
CA GLN A 257 4.64 1.59 -27.01
C GLN A 257 3.97 0.52 -26.14
N ASN A 258 4.23 0.53 -24.83
CA ASN A 258 3.60 -0.38 -23.86
C ASN A 258 2.30 0.19 -23.28
N ILE A 259 1.86 1.37 -23.74
CA ILE A 259 0.61 2.01 -23.33
C ILE A 259 -0.42 1.91 -24.46
N GLU A 260 -1.53 1.24 -24.20
CA GLU A 260 -2.67 1.20 -25.12
C GLU A 260 -3.50 2.49 -24.97
N VAL A 261 -3.54 3.31 -26.01
CA VAL A 261 -4.39 4.51 -26.03
C VAL A 261 -5.81 4.11 -26.41
N VAL A 262 -6.75 4.40 -25.50
CA VAL A 262 -8.17 4.08 -25.65
C VAL A 262 -8.94 5.38 -25.86
N SER A 263 -9.65 5.47 -26.99
CA SER A 263 -10.57 6.58 -27.25
C SER A 263 -11.84 6.40 -26.44
N ARG A 264 -12.32 7.49 -25.83
CA ARG A 264 -13.60 7.55 -25.12
C ARG A 264 -14.52 8.51 -25.86
N GLN A 265 -15.68 8.01 -26.26
CA GLN A 265 -16.79 8.86 -26.72
C GLN A 265 -17.25 9.76 -25.58
N GLU A 266 -17.63 10.99 -25.89
CA GLU A 266 -17.96 12.01 -24.88
C GLU A 266 -19.09 11.56 -23.94
N THR A 267 -20.04 10.79 -24.47
CA THR A 267 -21.20 10.22 -23.79
C THR A 267 -20.89 9.00 -22.89
N ALA A 268 -19.80 8.27 -23.16
CA ALA A 268 -19.44 7.07 -22.41
C ALA A 268 -18.72 7.43 -21.11
N ARG A 269 -19.09 6.83 -19.98
CA ARG A 269 -18.41 7.12 -18.70
C ARG A 269 -17.06 6.39 -18.67
N LYS A 270 -16.03 7.01 -18.08
CA LYS A 270 -14.68 6.40 -17.90
C LYS A 270 -14.79 4.98 -17.31
N ARG A 271 -15.68 4.80 -16.32
CA ARG A 271 -15.93 3.53 -15.63
C ARG A 271 -16.41 2.41 -16.55
N ASP A 272 -17.30 2.71 -17.51
CA ASP A 272 -17.89 1.70 -18.39
C ASP A 272 -16.79 1.07 -19.28
N VAL A 273 -15.88 1.91 -19.78
CA VAL A 273 -14.71 1.47 -20.56
C VAL A 273 -13.73 0.66 -19.71
N ILE A 274 -13.51 1.05 -18.45
CA ILE A 274 -12.67 0.29 -17.51
C ILE A 274 -13.25 -1.11 -17.28
N GLN A 275 -14.56 -1.19 -17.04
CA GLN A 275 -15.26 -2.45 -16.80
C GLN A 275 -15.15 -3.39 -18.00
N GLU A 276 -15.43 -2.89 -19.21
CA GLU A 276 -15.35 -3.69 -20.44
C GLU A 276 -13.95 -4.24 -20.68
N ARG A 277 -12.93 -3.38 -20.58
CA ARG A 277 -11.54 -3.74 -20.94
C ARG A 277 -10.77 -4.43 -19.82
N SER A 278 -11.27 -4.38 -18.58
CA SER A 278 -10.60 -4.96 -17.39
C SER A 278 -11.39 -6.06 -16.71
N ALA A 279 -12.43 -6.60 -17.35
CA ALA A 279 -13.24 -7.71 -16.82
C ALA A 279 -12.40 -8.92 -16.39
N GLU A 280 -11.28 -9.19 -17.09
CA GLU A 280 -10.36 -10.30 -16.79
C GLU A 280 -9.12 -9.88 -16.00
N ALA A 281 -9.08 -8.64 -15.49
CA ALA A 281 -8.00 -8.18 -14.64
C ALA A 281 -8.08 -8.81 -13.25
N ASP A 282 -6.92 -9.19 -12.70
CA ASP A 282 -6.82 -9.68 -11.31
C ASP A 282 -6.59 -8.55 -10.30
N LEU A 283 -6.07 -7.41 -10.76
CA LEU A 283 -6.01 -6.15 -10.04
C LEU A 283 -6.14 -4.99 -11.03
N VAL A 284 -6.99 -4.02 -10.70
CA VAL A 284 -7.09 -2.77 -11.48
C VAL A 284 -6.58 -1.61 -10.63
N MET A 285 -5.72 -0.77 -11.19
CA MET A 285 -5.24 0.45 -10.55
C MET A 285 -5.81 1.67 -11.27
N VAL A 286 -6.40 2.59 -10.52
CA VAL A 286 -7.04 3.79 -11.06
C VAL A 286 -6.61 5.01 -10.26
N GLY A 287 -6.10 6.03 -10.96
CA GLY A 287 -5.77 7.31 -10.34
C GLY A 287 -7.02 8.11 -9.99
N PHE A 288 -6.99 8.83 -8.87
CA PHE A 288 -8.02 9.82 -8.54
C PHE A 288 -7.41 11.13 -8.03
N LEU A 289 -8.16 12.22 -8.18
CA LEU A 289 -7.80 13.53 -7.67
C LEU A 289 -8.75 13.89 -6.51
N PRO A 290 -8.25 14.24 -5.31
CA PRO A 290 -9.09 14.63 -4.18
C PRO A 290 -10.07 15.76 -4.48
N GLU A 291 -9.75 16.64 -5.42
CA GLU A 291 -10.58 17.76 -5.85
C GLU A 291 -11.88 17.28 -6.49
N GLN A 292 -11.85 16.11 -7.16
CA GLN A 292 -13.03 15.49 -7.77
C GLN A 292 -13.98 14.91 -6.71
N LEU A 293 -13.51 14.62 -5.49
CA LEU A 293 -14.37 14.13 -4.41
C LEU A 293 -15.42 15.14 -3.98
N LYS A 294 -15.12 16.44 -4.08
CA LYS A 294 -16.10 17.50 -3.77
C LYS A 294 -17.30 17.48 -4.72
N GLN A 295 -17.10 16.99 -5.94
CA GLN A 295 -18.13 16.99 -6.98
C GLN A 295 -18.87 15.64 -7.05
N LYS A 296 -18.13 14.53 -6.95
CA LYS A 296 -18.65 13.18 -7.20
C LYS A 296 -18.82 12.32 -5.94
N GLY A 297 -18.25 12.73 -4.80
CA GLY A 297 -18.35 11.98 -3.54
C GLY A 297 -17.94 10.51 -3.67
N ALA A 298 -18.75 9.64 -3.05
CA ALA A 298 -18.55 8.19 -3.03
C ALA A 298 -18.73 7.51 -4.40
N GLU A 299 -19.53 8.09 -5.30
CA GLU A 299 -19.83 7.50 -6.62
C GLU A 299 -18.57 7.24 -7.46
N MET A 300 -17.48 7.97 -7.20
CA MET A 300 -16.20 7.77 -7.88
C MET A 300 -15.60 6.37 -7.65
N PHE A 301 -15.90 5.77 -6.50
CA PHE A 301 -15.36 4.49 -6.04
C PHE A 301 -16.39 3.37 -6.10
N GLN A 302 -17.56 3.63 -6.68
CA GLN A 302 -18.68 2.69 -6.79
C GLN A 302 -18.95 2.32 -8.26
N ASP A 303 -19.89 1.41 -8.48
CA ASP A 303 -20.36 0.98 -9.79
C ASP A 303 -19.30 0.32 -10.69
N TYR A 304 -18.33 -0.38 -10.09
CA TYR A 304 -17.37 -1.24 -10.80
C TYR A 304 -17.74 -2.73 -10.65
N GLU A 305 -18.97 -3.05 -11.02
CA GLU A 305 -19.50 -4.42 -11.01
C GLU A 305 -18.65 -5.37 -11.88
N GLY A 306 -18.53 -6.62 -11.45
CA GLY A 306 -17.83 -7.70 -12.17
C GLY A 306 -16.29 -7.65 -12.11
N LEU A 307 -15.70 -6.51 -11.75
CA LEU A 307 -14.25 -6.37 -11.63
C LEU A 307 -13.70 -7.04 -10.36
N ALA A 308 -12.46 -7.51 -10.43
CA ALA A 308 -11.69 -7.93 -9.26
C ALA A 308 -11.38 -6.74 -8.33
N ASN A 309 -10.45 -6.91 -7.39
CA ASN A 309 -10.02 -5.82 -6.52
C ASN A 309 -9.52 -4.60 -7.33
N ILE A 310 -9.92 -3.40 -6.89
CA ILE A 310 -9.48 -2.14 -7.48
C ILE A 310 -8.70 -1.37 -6.43
N LEU A 311 -7.50 -0.91 -6.77
CA LEU A 311 -6.70 -0.03 -5.95
C LEU A 311 -6.77 1.39 -6.53
N PHE A 312 -7.52 2.26 -5.87
CA PHE A 312 -7.57 3.67 -6.21
C PHE A 312 -6.40 4.40 -5.59
N LEU A 313 -5.67 5.18 -6.37
CA LEU A 313 -4.40 5.78 -5.96
C LEU A 313 -4.38 7.30 -6.14
N HIS A 314 -3.85 7.99 -5.14
CA HIS A 314 -3.52 9.40 -5.18
C HIS A 314 -2.09 9.62 -4.69
N SER A 315 -1.27 10.29 -5.50
CA SER A 315 0.07 10.73 -5.15
C SER A 315 0.00 11.98 -4.27
N GLY A 316 0.50 11.89 -3.04
CA GLY A 316 0.40 12.97 -2.05
C GLY A 316 1.46 14.06 -2.22
N SER A 317 2.61 13.76 -2.83
CA SER A 317 3.77 14.66 -2.82
C SER A 317 3.86 15.63 -4.01
N GLY A 318 3.08 15.48 -5.09
CA GLY A 318 3.25 16.28 -6.33
C GLY A 318 4.65 16.20 -6.95
N GLN A 319 5.55 15.39 -6.38
CA GLN A 319 6.92 15.19 -6.78
C GLN A 319 7.02 13.87 -7.54
N GLU A 320 7.94 13.86 -8.50
CA GLU A 320 8.27 12.67 -9.27
C GLU A 320 8.86 11.59 -8.36
N LYS A 321 8.51 10.33 -8.61
CA LYS A 321 9.02 9.20 -7.85
C LYS A 321 9.80 8.31 -8.79
N VAL A 322 10.99 7.91 -8.35
CA VAL A 322 11.86 6.99 -9.08
C VAL A 322 12.25 5.85 -8.13
N ILE A 323 12.28 4.62 -8.66
CA ILE A 323 12.76 3.42 -7.96
C ILE A 323 14.20 3.15 -8.42
N GLU A 324 15.09 2.77 -7.49
CA GLU A 324 16.44 2.24 -7.80
C GLU A 324 16.42 0.84 -8.41
#